data_AF-A0A7L4NLJ5-F1
#
_entry.id   AF-A0A7L4NLJ5-F1
#
_cell.length_a   1.000
_cell.length_b   1.000
_cell.length_c   1.000
_cell.angle_alpha   90.00
_cell.angle_beta   90.00
_cell.angle_gamma   90.00
#
_symmetry.space_group_name_H-M   'P 1'
#
loop_
_entity.id
_entity.type
_entity.pdbx_description
1 polymer ?
#
loop_
_entity_poly.entity_id
_entity_poly.type
_entity_poly.pdbx_seq_one_letter_code
_entity_poly.pdbx_strand_id
1 'polypeptide(L)'
;NCSMVLKTLHFITRPLSHEEGNFSLAYIITIHKELEMFVKLLRAIYMPQNIYCVHIDEKSPKDYKAAVQNIVDCFENIFISSKRENVVYAGFSRLQADINCMRDLVHSKIQWNYVINLCGQDYPIKTNKDIIQYIKSKWNDIIQYIKSKWNGKNMTPGVVQPLHMKHRTQVSYREYVHSGMSYVYPTKNIKAKPPYNLTLYFGSAYYILTKEFVEFTLTDARAKDLLEWSRDTYSPDEHYWVTLNRLHG
;
A
#
# COMPACT_ATOMS: atom_id res chain seq x y z
N ASN A 1 -16.94 5.58 23.79
CA ASN A 1 -18.31 5.32 23.32
C ASN A 1 -18.35 5.41 21.80
N CYS A 2 -18.36 4.29 21.09
CA CYS A 2 -18.25 4.27 19.62
C CYS A 2 -19.46 4.87 18.89
N SER A 3 -20.67 4.76 19.45
CA SER A 3 -21.86 5.41 18.87
C SER A 3 -21.70 6.94 18.84
N MET A 4 -21.07 7.52 19.86
CA MET A 4 -20.75 8.95 19.88
C MET A 4 -19.68 9.30 18.84
N VAL A 5 -18.61 8.50 18.71
CA VAL A 5 -17.56 8.72 17.70
C VAL A 5 -18.16 8.79 16.30
N LEU A 6 -18.97 7.80 15.92
CA LEU A 6 -19.61 7.74 14.61
C LEU A 6 -20.54 8.94 14.35
N LYS A 7 -21.34 9.33 15.34
CA LYS A 7 -22.29 10.44 15.23
C LYS A 7 -21.59 11.80 15.19
N THR A 8 -20.71 12.08 16.15
CA THR A 8 -20.03 13.37 16.30
C THR A 8 -19.06 13.64 15.16
N LEU A 9 -18.40 12.60 14.65
CA LEU A 9 -17.50 12.74 13.50
C LEU A 9 -18.22 12.52 12.16
N HIS A 10 -19.55 12.37 12.14
CA HIS A 10 -20.35 12.26 10.92
C HIS A 10 -19.84 11.20 9.93
N PHE A 11 -19.51 10.00 10.42
CA PHE A 11 -19.14 8.89 9.56
C PHE A 11 -20.35 8.39 8.76
N ILE A 12 -20.11 8.02 7.50
CA ILE A 12 -21.14 7.41 6.63
C ILE A 12 -21.36 5.97 7.07
N THR A 13 -22.56 5.63 7.54
CA THR A 13 -22.86 4.31 8.14
C THR A 13 -23.56 3.33 7.20
N ARG A 14 -23.90 3.74 5.97
CA ARG A 14 -24.48 2.88 4.93
C ARG A 14 -23.93 3.23 3.55
N PRO A 15 -23.85 2.29 2.59
CA PRO A 15 -23.50 2.62 1.22
C PRO A 15 -24.40 3.71 0.64
N LEU A 16 -23.84 4.65 -0.11
CA LEU A 16 -24.59 5.79 -0.66
C LEU A 16 -25.29 5.48 -2.00
N SER A 17 -24.91 4.39 -2.66
CA SER A 17 -25.55 3.92 -3.89
C SER A 17 -25.40 2.40 -4.05
N HIS A 18 -26.26 1.79 -4.87
CA HIS A 18 -26.15 0.37 -5.23
C HIS A 18 -24.83 0.05 -5.95
N GLU A 19 -24.33 1.00 -6.77
CA GLU A 19 -23.03 0.88 -7.42
C GLU A 19 -21.90 0.74 -6.40
N GLU A 20 -21.87 1.62 -5.40
CA GLU A 20 -20.84 1.62 -4.36
C GLU A 20 -20.99 0.42 -3.42
N GLY A 21 -22.22 -0.01 -3.11
CA GLY A 21 -22.49 -1.19 -2.29
C GLY A 21 -21.99 -2.50 -2.90
N ASN A 22 -21.89 -2.57 -4.23
CA ASN A 22 -21.46 -3.77 -4.97
C ASN A 22 -20.00 -3.72 -5.43
N PHE A 23 -19.23 -2.71 -5.04
CA PHE A 23 -17.82 -2.58 -5.40
C PHE A 23 -17.02 -2.09 -4.19
N SER A 24 -16.30 -3.02 -3.56
CA SER A 24 -15.58 -2.76 -2.31
C SER A 24 -14.11 -2.43 -2.59
N LEU A 25 -13.64 -1.36 -1.97
CA LEU A 25 -12.24 -0.96 -1.96
C LEU A 25 -11.57 -1.34 -0.65
N ALA A 26 -10.35 -1.84 -0.74
CA ALA A 26 -9.41 -1.95 0.36
C ALA A 26 -8.51 -0.71 0.42
N TYR A 27 -8.17 -0.27 1.62
CA TYR A 27 -7.19 0.78 1.85
C TYR A 27 -6.08 0.27 2.76
N ILE A 28 -4.84 0.64 2.44
CA ILE A 28 -3.70 0.51 3.33
C ILE A 28 -3.31 1.91 3.76
N ILE A 29 -3.33 2.21 5.06
CA ILE A 29 -3.02 3.54 5.58
C ILE A 29 -1.80 3.42 6.49
N THR A 30 -0.64 3.86 6.01
CA THR A 30 0.60 3.89 6.79
C THR A 30 0.74 5.21 7.54
N ILE A 31 0.71 5.16 8.89
CA ILE A 31 0.72 6.34 9.76
C ILE A 31 1.79 6.22 10.86
N HIS A 32 2.25 7.37 11.35
CA HIS A 32 3.23 7.42 12.43
C HIS A 32 3.05 8.58 13.43
N LYS A 33 2.15 9.53 13.15
CA LYS A 33 1.87 10.74 13.96
C LYS A 33 0.58 11.45 13.48
N GLU A 34 0.28 12.62 14.04
CA GLU A 34 -0.85 13.50 13.66
C GLU A 34 -2.22 12.80 13.66
N LEU A 35 -2.72 12.49 14.87
CA LEU A 35 -3.97 11.73 15.04
C LEU A 35 -5.16 12.41 14.34
N GLU A 36 -5.24 13.74 14.42
CA GLU A 36 -6.32 14.49 13.78
C GLU A 36 -6.32 14.37 12.26
N MET A 37 -5.13 14.35 11.64
CA MET A 37 -5.01 14.15 10.20
C MET A 37 -5.47 12.76 9.81
N PHE A 38 -5.07 11.74 10.58
CA PHE A 38 -5.54 10.37 10.38
C PHE A 38 -7.07 10.28 10.47
N VAL A 39 -7.69 10.87 11.51
CA VAL A 39 -9.15 10.88 11.67
C VAL A 39 -9.84 11.61 10.52
N LYS A 40 -9.30 12.76 10.07
CA LYS A 40 -9.83 13.52 8.93
C LYS A 40 -9.76 12.72 7.64
N LEU A 41 -8.62 12.08 7.35
CA LEU A 41 -8.45 11.21 6.20
C LEU A 41 -9.44 10.05 6.27
N LEU A 42 -9.47 9.33 7.40
CA LEU A 42 -10.32 8.17 7.59
C LEU A 42 -11.78 8.52 7.35
N ARG A 43 -12.27 9.62 7.94
CA ARG A 43 -13.62 10.12 7.71
C ARG A 43 -13.91 10.42 6.23
N ALA A 44 -12.94 10.98 5.51
CA ALA A 44 -13.13 11.37 4.10
C ALA A 44 -13.23 10.17 3.15
N ILE A 45 -12.55 9.06 3.48
CA ILE A 45 -12.53 7.85 2.63
C ILE A 45 -13.42 6.71 3.16
N TYR A 46 -13.95 6.83 4.38
CA TYR A 46 -14.71 5.76 5.03
C TYR A 46 -16.04 5.48 4.32
N MET A 47 -16.25 4.20 4.01
CA MET A 47 -17.52 3.63 3.58
C MET A 47 -17.66 2.25 4.24
N PRO A 48 -18.87 1.86 4.69
CA PRO A 48 -19.07 0.63 5.46
C PRO A 48 -18.85 -0.66 4.66
N GLN A 49 -18.94 -0.61 3.32
CA GLN A 49 -18.68 -1.77 2.46
C GLN A 49 -17.21 -1.95 2.08
N ASN A 50 -16.38 -0.92 2.31
CA ASN A 50 -14.93 -0.97 2.07
C ASN A 50 -14.21 -1.64 3.24
N ILE A 51 -12.91 -1.87 3.12
CA ILE A 51 -12.07 -2.41 4.19
C ILE A 51 -10.78 -1.59 4.34
N TYR A 52 -10.27 -1.44 5.57
CA TYR A 52 -9.16 -0.57 5.88
C TYR A 52 -8.15 -1.29 6.77
N CYS A 53 -6.93 -1.47 6.27
CA CYS A 53 -5.78 -1.87 7.07
C CYS A 53 -4.98 -0.63 7.47
N VAL A 54 -4.79 -0.43 8.77
CA VAL A 54 -3.96 0.66 9.31
C VAL A 54 -2.63 0.08 9.76
N HIS A 55 -1.54 0.52 9.15
CA HIS A 55 -0.19 0.22 9.66
C HIS A 55 0.27 1.42 10.49
N ILE A 56 0.58 1.16 11.77
CA ILE A 56 1.16 2.16 12.67
C ILE A 56 2.65 1.83 12.81
N ASP A 57 3.52 2.80 12.55
CA ASP A 57 4.96 2.65 12.76
C ASP A 57 5.23 2.20 14.21
N GLU A 58 6.05 1.16 14.37
CA GLU A 58 6.36 0.64 15.71
C GLU A 58 7.09 1.69 16.56
N LYS A 59 7.80 2.63 15.93
CA LYS A 59 8.48 3.74 16.61
C LYS A 59 7.52 4.80 17.16
N SER A 60 6.24 4.80 16.78
CA SER A 60 5.29 5.81 17.27
C SER A 60 5.10 5.74 18.79
N PRO A 61 4.79 6.88 19.44
CA PRO A 61 4.49 6.93 20.87
C PRO A 61 3.34 5.97 21.27
N LYS A 62 3.40 5.45 22.51
CA LYS A 62 2.43 4.45 23.01
C LYS A 62 1.01 5.02 23.11
N ASP A 63 0.89 6.26 23.55
CA ASP A 63 -0.35 7.04 23.62
C ASP A 63 -0.96 7.25 22.23
N TYR A 64 -0.16 7.58 21.22
CA TYR A 64 -0.61 7.65 19.83
C TYR A 64 -1.14 6.29 19.34
N LYS A 65 -0.38 5.20 19.55
CA LYS A 65 -0.81 3.83 19.20
C LYS A 65 -2.14 3.46 19.87
N ALA A 66 -2.30 3.78 21.16
CA ALA A 66 -3.53 3.52 21.90
C ALA A 66 -4.71 4.36 21.39
N ALA A 67 -4.49 5.63 21.05
CA ALA A 67 -5.53 6.49 20.52
C ALA A 67 -6.03 6.01 19.15
N VAL A 68 -5.13 5.60 18.26
CA VAL A 68 -5.50 4.98 16.97
C VAL A 68 -6.29 3.69 17.21
N GLN A 69 -5.85 2.81 18.11
CA GLN A 69 -6.57 1.58 18.44
C GLN A 69 -8.00 1.87 18.90
N ASN A 70 -8.19 2.82 19.82
CA ASN A 70 -9.51 3.20 20.33
C ASN A 70 -10.46 3.70 19.24
N ILE A 71 -9.94 4.34 18.19
CA ILE A 71 -10.73 4.78 17.03
C ILE A 71 -11.07 3.58 16.14
N VAL A 72 -10.07 2.75 15.82
CA VAL A 72 -10.23 1.58 14.95
C VAL A 72 -11.24 0.59 15.52
N ASP A 73 -11.21 0.35 16.83
CA ASP A 73 -12.12 -0.56 17.53
C ASP A 73 -13.62 -0.18 17.43
N CYS A 74 -13.92 1.04 16.95
CA CYS A 74 -15.29 1.47 16.71
C CYS A 74 -15.86 1.05 15.35
N PHE A 75 -15.09 0.34 14.52
CA PHE A 75 -15.48 -0.05 13.17
C PHE A 75 -15.21 -1.53 12.92
N GLU A 76 -16.16 -2.22 12.28
CA GLU A 76 -16.03 -3.66 12.00
C GLU A 76 -15.12 -3.95 10.79
N ASN A 77 -14.95 -2.97 9.91
CA ASN A 77 -14.22 -3.08 8.64
C ASN A 77 -12.89 -2.33 8.63
N ILE A 78 -12.40 -1.90 9.81
CA ILE A 78 -11.10 -1.28 10.00
C ILE A 78 -10.31 -2.14 10.98
N PHE A 79 -9.05 -2.42 10.67
CA PHE A 79 -8.17 -3.16 11.57
C PHE A 79 -6.75 -2.63 11.49
N ILE A 80 -5.99 -2.84 12.56
CA ILE A 80 -4.55 -2.55 12.57
C ILE A 80 -3.79 -3.79 12.07
N SER A 81 -2.80 -3.56 11.22
CA SER A 81 -1.90 -4.60 10.68
C SER A 81 -1.41 -5.52 11.80
N SER A 82 -1.53 -6.84 11.58
CA SER A 82 -1.10 -7.89 12.51
C SER A 82 0.39 -7.83 12.81
N LYS A 83 1.17 -7.28 11.87
CA LYS A 83 2.60 -7.03 12.02
C LYS A 83 2.95 -5.58 11.74
N ARG A 84 3.60 -4.93 12.71
CA ARG A 84 4.16 -3.57 12.62
C ARG A 84 5.64 -3.62 12.26
N GLU A 85 6.12 -2.55 11.64
CA GLU A 85 7.52 -2.40 11.21
C GLU A 85 8.06 -1.08 11.77
N ASN A 86 9.36 -1.03 12.07
CA ASN A 86 10.06 0.22 12.34
C ASN A 86 10.36 0.90 11.00
N VAL A 87 9.45 1.72 10.49
CA VAL A 87 9.53 2.20 9.10
C VAL A 87 10.67 3.20 8.94
N VAL A 88 11.65 2.87 8.11
CA VAL A 88 12.79 3.74 7.78
C VAL A 88 12.56 4.38 6.42
N TYR A 89 12.76 5.69 6.32
CA TYR A 89 12.69 6.40 5.05
C TYR A 89 13.67 5.82 4.03
N ALA A 90 13.21 5.59 2.80
CA ALA A 90 13.92 4.86 1.74
C ALA A 90 14.30 3.41 2.09
N GLY A 91 13.81 2.88 3.21
CA GLY A 91 14.04 1.51 3.64
C GLY A 91 13.05 0.51 3.05
N PHE A 92 13.44 -0.75 3.04
CA PHE A 92 12.57 -1.89 2.80
C PHE A 92 11.41 -1.98 3.78
N SER A 93 11.57 -1.55 5.02
CA SER A 93 10.51 -1.54 6.03
C SER A 93 9.27 -0.73 5.60
N ARG A 94 9.43 0.29 4.75
CA ARG A 94 8.30 1.02 4.13
C ARG A 94 7.50 0.12 3.19
N LEU A 95 8.17 -0.64 2.33
CA LEU A 95 7.54 -1.64 1.46
C LEU A 95 6.92 -2.78 2.27
N GLN A 96 7.62 -3.24 3.31
CA GLN A 96 7.16 -4.33 4.17
C GLN A 96 5.88 -3.99 4.94
N ALA A 97 5.68 -2.73 5.31
CA ALA A 97 4.45 -2.25 5.95
C ALA A 97 3.20 -2.51 5.08
N ASP A 98 3.28 -2.19 3.79
CA ASP A 98 2.20 -2.44 2.83
C ASP A 98 1.96 -3.95 2.66
N ILE A 99 3.04 -4.73 2.55
CA ILE A 99 2.95 -6.19 2.39
C ILE A 99 2.32 -6.85 3.63
N ASN A 100 2.59 -6.36 4.83
CA ASN A 100 1.95 -6.87 6.05
C ASN A 100 0.43 -6.64 5.99
N CYS A 101 0.00 -5.43 5.63
CA CYS A 101 -1.42 -5.14 5.43
C CYS A 101 -2.04 -5.97 4.30
N MET A 102 -1.33 -6.18 3.19
CA MET A 102 -1.81 -7.05 2.11
C MET A 102 -2.06 -8.48 2.58
N ARG A 103 -1.17 -9.05 3.42
CA ARG A 103 -1.38 -10.38 4.00
C ARG A 103 -2.64 -10.43 4.85
N ASP A 104 -2.93 -9.41 5.64
CA ASP A 104 -4.14 -9.41 6.45
C ASP A 104 -5.40 -9.21 5.59
N LEU A 105 -5.33 -8.31 4.58
CA LEU A 105 -6.43 -8.01 3.66
C LEU A 105 -6.88 -9.23 2.86
N VAL A 106 -5.96 -10.07 2.38
CA VAL A 106 -6.34 -11.29 1.61
C VAL A 106 -7.02 -12.35 2.47
N HIS A 107 -6.78 -12.36 3.79
CA HIS A 107 -7.43 -13.27 4.74
C HIS A 107 -8.71 -12.68 5.36
N SER A 108 -9.08 -11.44 5.02
CA SER A 108 -10.30 -10.84 5.53
C SER A 108 -11.55 -11.55 5.01
N LYS A 109 -12.58 -11.59 5.85
CA LYS A 109 -13.92 -12.06 5.49
C LYS A 109 -14.62 -11.11 4.52
N ILE A 110 -14.29 -9.81 4.57
CA ILE A 110 -14.85 -8.80 3.68
C ILE A 110 -14.16 -8.93 2.32
N GLN A 111 -14.95 -9.21 1.29
CA GLN A 111 -14.45 -9.25 -0.09
C GLN A 111 -14.23 -7.83 -0.62
N TRP A 112 -13.13 -7.64 -1.33
CA TRP A 112 -12.74 -6.36 -1.93
C TRP A 112 -12.15 -6.59 -3.33
N ASN A 113 -12.26 -5.57 -4.19
CA ASN A 113 -11.86 -5.65 -5.60
C ASN A 113 -10.47 -5.06 -5.84
N TYR A 114 -10.20 -3.91 -5.19
CA TYR A 114 -8.98 -3.13 -5.36
C TYR A 114 -8.42 -2.68 -4.03
N VAL A 115 -7.09 -2.60 -3.93
CA VAL A 115 -6.41 -1.93 -2.83
C VAL A 115 -5.77 -0.62 -3.28
N ILE A 116 -5.90 0.41 -2.46
CA ILE A 116 -5.26 1.71 -2.61
C ILE A 116 -4.40 1.95 -1.37
N ASN A 117 -3.10 2.23 -1.53
CA ASN A 117 -2.28 2.62 -0.38
C ASN A 117 -2.19 4.14 -0.25
N LEU A 118 -2.14 4.58 1.00
CA LEU A 118 -2.11 5.97 1.43
C LEU A 118 -1.14 6.12 2.61
N CYS A 119 -0.58 7.30 2.76
CA CYS A 119 0.08 7.74 3.98
C CYS A 119 -0.84 8.69 4.78
N GLY A 120 -0.50 8.92 6.05
CA GLY A 120 -1.27 9.80 6.94
C GLY A 120 -1.38 11.27 6.51
N GLN A 121 -0.68 11.69 5.45
CA GLN A 121 -0.72 13.04 4.90
C GLN A 121 -1.47 13.14 3.55
N ASP A 122 -1.94 12.02 3.01
CA ASP A 122 -2.77 12.03 1.81
C ASP A 122 -4.19 12.51 2.13
N TYR A 123 -4.88 13.02 1.10
CA TYR A 123 -6.28 13.40 1.22
C TYR A 123 -7.01 13.21 -0.13
N PRO A 124 -8.23 12.64 -0.13
CA PRO A 124 -8.95 12.38 -1.38
C PRO A 124 -9.41 13.68 -2.05
N ILE A 125 -9.25 13.75 -3.37
CA ILE A 125 -9.79 14.82 -4.23
C ILE A 125 -10.99 14.34 -5.07
N LYS A 126 -11.44 13.10 -4.84
CA LYS A 126 -12.53 12.42 -5.52
C LYS A 126 -13.40 11.70 -4.50
N THR A 127 -14.69 11.58 -4.79
CA THR A 127 -15.60 10.79 -3.96
C THR A 127 -15.34 9.29 -4.13
N ASN A 128 -15.83 8.47 -3.21
CA ASN A 128 -15.75 7.01 -3.34
C ASN A 128 -16.38 6.52 -4.66
N LYS A 129 -17.53 7.08 -5.04
CA LYS A 129 -18.19 6.81 -6.33
C LYS A 129 -17.29 7.17 -7.53
N ASP A 130 -16.68 8.36 -7.54
CA ASP A 130 -15.79 8.78 -8.63
C ASP A 130 -14.59 7.84 -8.77
N ILE A 131 -14.01 7.40 -7.65
CA ILE A 131 -12.89 6.45 -7.63
C ILE A 131 -13.32 5.12 -8.26
N ILE A 132 -14.47 4.58 -7.85
CA ILE A 132 -15.03 3.33 -8.39
C ILE A 132 -15.28 3.45 -9.88
N GLN A 133 -15.89 4.53 -10.33
CA GLN A 133 -16.19 4.77 -11.75
C GLN A 133 -14.92 4.90 -12.58
N TYR A 134 -13.89 5.57 -12.06
CA TYR A 134 -12.59 5.68 -12.73
C TYR A 134 -11.88 4.33 -12.85
N ILE A 135 -11.87 3.52 -11.78
CA ILE A 135 -11.30 2.16 -11.82
C ILE A 135 -12.04 1.30 -12.87
N LYS A 136 -13.37 1.32 -12.86
CA LYS A 136 -14.18 0.56 -13.82
C LYS A 136 -14.00 1.04 -15.27
N SER A 137 -13.83 2.35 -15.51
CA SER A 137 -13.60 2.84 -16.88
C SER A 137 -12.28 2.34 -17.44
N LYS A 138 -11.23 2.27 -16.61
CA LYS A 138 -9.95 1.68 -17.00
C LYS A 138 -10.05 0.21 -17.34
N TRP A 139 -10.96 -0.56 -16.74
CA TRP A 139 -11.18 -1.96 -17.14
C TRP A 139 -11.63 -2.10 -18.58
N ASN A 140 -12.54 -1.22 -19.01
CA ASN A 140 -13.18 -1.31 -20.31
C ASN A 140 -12.26 -0.91 -21.46
N ASP A 141 -11.30 0.00 -21.21
CA ASP A 141 -10.33 0.47 -22.22
C ASP A 141 -9.31 -0.63 -22.65
N ILE A 142 -9.17 -1.73 -21.89
CA ILE A 142 -8.06 -2.70 -22.02
C ILE A 142 -8.33 -3.84 -23.01
N ILE A 143 -9.56 -3.98 -23.52
CA ILE A 143 -9.91 -5.08 -24.45
C ILE A 143 -9.19 -4.95 -25.81
N GLN A 144 -8.53 -3.83 -26.09
CA GLN A 144 -7.72 -3.65 -27.31
C GLN A 144 -6.24 -3.43 -26.96
N TYR A 145 -5.40 -4.37 -27.40
CA TYR A 145 -3.92 -4.29 -27.48
C TYR A 145 -3.11 -4.53 -26.18
N ILE A 146 -2.48 -5.73 -26.10
CA ILE A 146 -1.13 -6.06 -25.51
C ILE A 146 -1.06 -7.06 -24.32
N LYS A 147 0.03 -7.85 -24.40
CA LYS A 147 0.44 -9.13 -23.79
C LYS A 147 1.19 -9.06 -22.43
N SER A 148 0.66 -8.42 -21.39
CA SER A 148 1.19 -8.64 -20.02
C SER A 148 0.07 -9.12 -19.10
N LYS A 149 0.41 -9.97 -18.11
CA LYS A 149 -0.58 -10.63 -17.21
C LYS A 149 -1.47 -9.61 -16.48
N TRP A 150 -0.94 -8.41 -16.25
CA TRP A 150 -1.55 -7.37 -15.40
C TRP A 150 -1.93 -6.09 -16.14
N ASN A 151 -1.74 -6.03 -17.47
CA ASN A 151 -1.80 -4.77 -18.21
C ASN A 151 -3.14 -4.04 -18.00
N GLY A 152 -3.04 -2.75 -17.65
CA GLY A 152 -4.16 -1.83 -17.43
C GLY A 152 -5.05 -2.10 -16.21
N LYS A 153 -5.01 -3.29 -15.61
CA LYS A 153 -5.83 -3.59 -14.43
C LYS A 153 -5.30 -2.90 -13.17
N ASN A 154 -4.00 -2.71 -13.08
CA ASN A 154 -3.35 -2.03 -11.97
C ASN A 154 -2.83 -0.65 -12.41
N MET A 155 -2.78 0.29 -11.47
CA MET A 155 -2.22 1.62 -11.66
C MET A 155 -0.91 1.75 -10.88
N THR A 156 0.21 1.57 -11.58
CA THR A 156 1.57 1.73 -11.06
C THR A 156 2.38 2.59 -12.05
N PRO A 157 2.25 3.92 -12.01
CA PRO A 157 2.95 4.79 -12.96
C PRO A 157 4.46 4.62 -12.81
N GLY A 158 5.19 4.64 -13.93
CA GLY A 158 6.64 4.54 -13.90
C GLY A 158 7.28 4.20 -15.24
N VAL A 159 8.59 4.29 -15.27
CA VAL A 159 9.46 4.16 -16.45
C VAL A 159 10.52 3.10 -16.23
N VAL A 160 11.17 2.62 -17.30
CA VAL A 160 12.36 1.76 -17.16
C VAL A 160 13.38 2.49 -16.30
N GLN A 161 14.07 1.76 -15.41
CA GLN A 161 15.03 2.34 -14.47
C GLN A 161 15.97 3.35 -15.15
N PRO A 162 15.92 4.64 -14.77
CA PRO A 162 16.83 5.65 -15.31
C PRO A 162 18.29 5.36 -14.93
N LEU A 163 19.24 5.73 -15.79
CA LEU A 163 20.68 5.51 -15.54
C LEU A 163 21.14 6.10 -14.21
N HIS A 164 20.67 7.30 -13.85
CA HIS A 164 21.04 7.98 -12.60
C HIS A 164 20.49 7.26 -11.35
N MET A 165 19.48 6.39 -11.49
CA MET A 165 18.90 5.60 -10.40
C MET A 165 19.56 4.22 -10.23
N LYS A 166 20.51 3.83 -11.09
CA LYS A 166 21.18 2.52 -11.01
C LYS A 166 21.89 2.28 -9.68
N HIS A 167 22.44 3.33 -9.07
CA HIS A 167 23.12 3.22 -7.78
C HIS A 167 22.23 2.63 -6.68
N ARG A 168 20.91 2.88 -6.73
CA ARG A 168 19.92 2.38 -5.75
C ARG A 168 19.76 0.85 -5.74
N THR A 169 20.20 0.18 -6.81
CA THR A 169 20.00 -1.26 -7.02
C THR A 169 21.29 -2.01 -7.33
N GLN A 170 22.39 -1.31 -7.60
CA GLN A 170 23.70 -1.92 -7.92
C GLN A 170 24.57 -2.16 -6.68
N VAL A 171 24.33 -1.42 -5.60
CA VAL A 171 24.97 -1.66 -4.30
C VAL A 171 23.91 -1.99 -3.27
N SER A 172 24.30 -2.71 -2.22
CA SER A 172 23.36 -3.00 -1.14
C SER A 172 23.33 -1.91 -0.09
N TYR A 173 22.21 -1.82 0.61
CA TYR A 173 21.91 -0.82 1.63
C TYR A 173 21.49 -1.50 2.93
N ARG A 174 21.66 -0.81 4.05
CA ARG A 174 21.20 -1.25 5.36
C ARG A 174 20.36 -0.17 6.02
N GLU A 175 19.31 -0.61 6.70
CA GLU A 175 18.53 0.24 7.60
C GLU A 175 19.23 0.33 8.96
N TYR A 176 19.35 1.55 9.46
CA TYR A 176 19.75 1.83 10.83
C TYR A 176 18.56 2.38 11.60
N VAL A 177 18.28 1.81 12.78
CA VAL A 177 17.23 2.27 13.69
C VAL A 177 17.84 2.47 15.07
N HIS A 178 17.85 3.71 15.54
CA HIS A 178 18.26 4.06 16.89
C HIS A 178 17.31 5.11 17.47
N SER A 179 17.22 5.22 18.80
CA SER A 179 16.28 6.12 19.48
C SER A 179 16.33 7.55 18.94
N GLY A 180 15.27 7.94 18.21
CA GLY A 180 15.10 9.26 17.62
C GLY A 180 15.64 9.45 16.19
N MET A 181 16.37 8.48 15.63
CA MET A 181 16.94 8.60 14.28
C MET A 181 16.91 7.27 13.53
N SER A 182 16.43 7.31 12.29
CA SER A 182 16.48 6.17 11.37
C SER A 182 16.85 6.62 9.98
N TYR A 183 17.77 5.90 9.33
CA TYR A 183 18.23 6.22 7.98
C TYR A 183 18.71 4.95 7.26
N VAL A 184 18.85 5.06 5.94
CA VAL A 184 19.43 4.04 5.07
C VAL A 184 20.83 4.48 4.67
N TYR A 185 21.80 3.57 4.68
CA TYR A 185 23.16 3.84 4.24
C TYR A 185 23.69 2.76 3.29
N PRO A 186 24.48 3.13 2.27
CA PRO A 186 25.05 2.17 1.33
C PRO A 186 26.13 1.33 2.01
N THR A 187 26.26 0.08 1.57
CA THR A 187 27.38 -0.79 1.92
C THR A 187 28.41 -0.84 0.78
N LYS A 188 29.50 -1.58 0.99
CA LYS A 188 30.51 -1.83 -0.05
C LYS A 188 30.15 -3.01 -0.97
N ASN A 189 29.03 -3.69 -0.73
CA ASN A 189 28.66 -4.89 -1.46
C ASN A 189 27.95 -4.54 -2.76
N ILE A 190 28.45 -5.07 -3.86
CA ILE A 190 27.80 -5.01 -5.17
C ILE A 190 26.70 -6.06 -5.21
N LYS A 191 25.49 -5.66 -5.60
CA LYS A 191 24.35 -6.58 -5.70
C LYS A 191 24.43 -7.42 -6.98
N ALA A 192 23.95 -8.66 -6.87
CA ALA A 192 23.62 -9.46 -8.04
C ALA A 192 22.53 -8.78 -8.89
N LYS A 193 22.45 -9.15 -10.17
CA LYS A 193 21.36 -8.72 -11.05
C LYS A 193 20.00 -9.14 -10.49
N PRO A 194 18.90 -8.43 -10.83
CA PRO A 194 17.56 -8.84 -10.45
C PRO A 194 17.29 -10.31 -10.83
N PRO A 195 16.53 -11.06 -10.00
CA PRO A 195 16.19 -12.44 -10.29
C PRO A 195 15.43 -12.54 -11.62
N TYR A 196 15.47 -13.71 -12.27
CA TYR A 196 14.78 -13.97 -13.55
C TYR A 196 15.12 -13.00 -14.70
N ASN A 197 16.27 -12.31 -14.62
CA ASN A 197 16.68 -11.28 -15.59
C ASN A 197 15.60 -10.20 -15.79
N LEU A 198 14.90 -9.84 -14.72
CA LEU A 198 13.82 -8.86 -14.76
C LEU A 198 14.34 -7.48 -15.15
N THR A 199 13.59 -6.80 -16.03
CA THR A 199 13.80 -5.38 -16.32
C THR A 199 13.18 -4.57 -15.19
N LEU A 200 13.99 -3.79 -14.48
CA LEU A 200 13.51 -2.92 -13.42
C LEU A 200 12.82 -1.68 -13.99
N TYR A 201 11.70 -1.34 -13.37
CA TYR A 201 11.00 -0.08 -13.57
C TYR A 201 11.01 0.71 -12.28
N PHE A 202 10.99 2.03 -12.38
CA PHE A 202 10.93 2.96 -11.27
C PHE A 202 9.70 3.86 -11.41
N GLY A 203 9.04 4.10 -10.30
CA GLY A 203 7.74 4.75 -10.22
C GLY A 203 7.48 5.30 -8.83
N SER A 204 6.21 5.26 -8.42
CA SER A 204 5.78 5.73 -7.11
C SER A 204 5.62 4.56 -6.13
N ALA A 205 5.77 4.87 -4.84
CA ALA A 205 5.33 4.01 -3.75
C ALA A 205 3.80 3.84 -3.71
N TYR A 206 3.05 4.76 -4.35
CA TYR A 206 1.59 4.77 -4.35
C TYR A 206 1.00 4.05 -5.56
N TYR A 207 -0.07 3.29 -5.34
CA TYR A 207 -0.64 2.40 -6.34
C TYR A 207 -2.16 2.18 -6.17
N ILE A 208 -2.76 1.63 -7.21
CA ILE A 208 -4.07 0.97 -7.17
C ILE A 208 -3.90 -0.43 -7.76
N LEU A 209 -4.14 -1.48 -6.97
CA LEU A 209 -3.85 -2.87 -7.36
C LEU A 209 -5.09 -3.76 -7.22
N THR A 210 -5.32 -4.69 -8.15
CA THR A 210 -6.39 -5.68 -8.00
C THR A 210 -6.10 -6.65 -6.87
N LYS A 211 -7.15 -7.28 -6.33
CA LYS A 211 -7.00 -8.37 -5.37
C LYS A 211 -6.14 -9.52 -5.91
N GLU A 212 -6.31 -9.92 -7.17
CA GLU A 212 -5.53 -11.00 -7.77
C GLU A 212 -4.04 -10.63 -7.89
N PHE A 213 -3.72 -9.36 -8.14
CA PHE A 213 -2.33 -8.90 -8.13
C PHE A 213 -1.73 -8.97 -6.72
N VAL A 214 -2.49 -8.60 -5.70
CA VAL A 214 -2.04 -8.74 -4.31
C VAL A 214 -1.79 -10.20 -3.96
N GLU A 215 -2.71 -11.10 -4.27
CA GLU A 215 -2.53 -12.54 -4.07
C GLU A 215 -1.29 -13.07 -4.80
N PHE A 216 -1.07 -12.61 -6.04
CA PHE A 216 0.14 -12.92 -6.81
C PHE A 216 1.41 -12.46 -6.10
N THR A 217 1.46 -11.23 -5.58
CA THR A 217 2.65 -10.70 -4.88
C THR A 217 3.00 -11.50 -3.63
N LEU A 218 2.01 -12.14 -3.01
CA LEU A 218 2.16 -12.96 -1.80
C LEU A 218 2.48 -14.43 -2.09
N THR A 219 2.21 -14.93 -3.30
CA THR A 219 2.26 -16.37 -3.61
C THR A 219 3.30 -16.75 -4.65
N ASP A 220 3.46 -15.97 -5.72
CA ASP A 220 4.33 -16.28 -6.87
C ASP A 220 5.81 -16.20 -6.48
N ALA A 221 6.61 -17.19 -6.93
CA ALA A 221 8.03 -17.26 -6.64
C ALA A 221 8.79 -16.03 -7.16
N ARG A 222 8.44 -15.52 -8.34
CA ARG A 222 9.12 -14.34 -8.93
C ARG A 222 8.89 -13.10 -8.09
N ALA A 223 7.68 -12.94 -7.53
CA ALA A 223 7.36 -11.83 -6.66
C ALA A 223 8.14 -11.92 -5.33
N LYS A 224 8.15 -13.10 -4.71
CA LYS A 224 8.90 -13.36 -3.47
C LYS A 224 10.41 -13.15 -3.64
N ASP A 225 10.98 -13.66 -4.73
CA ASP A 225 12.41 -13.52 -5.01
C ASP A 225 12.78 -12.07 -5.33
N LEU A 226 11.94 -11.33 -6.06
CA LEU A 226 12.15 -9.89 -6.27
C LEU A 226 12.04 -9.12 -4.96
N LEU A 227 11.12 -9.50 -4.08
CA LEU A 227 10.96 -8.87 -2.77
C LEU A 227 12.20 -9.07 -1.92
N GLU A 228 12.70 -10.30 -1.86
CA GLU A 228 13.91 -10.63 -1.11
C GLU A 228 15.14 -9.94 -1.71
N TRP A 229 15.27 -9.94 -3.03
CA TRP A 229 16.33 -9.19 -3.71
C TRP A 229 16.24 -7.67 -3.45
N SER A 230 15.03 -7.14 -3.22
CA SER A 230 14.81 -5.71 -2.95
C SER A 230 15.06 -5.33 -1.49
N ARG A 231 15.27 -6.29 -0.59
CA ARG A 231 15.43 -6.06 0.87
C ARG A 231 16.53 -5.07 1.23
N ASP A 232 17.62 -5.10 0.47
CA ASP A 232 18.80 -4.28 0.68
C ASP A 232 19.04 -3.32 -0.50
N THR A 233 17.96 -2.81 -1.10
CA THR A 233 18.01 -1.72 -2.09
C THR A 233 17.52 -0.40 -1.50
N TYR A 234 17.74 0.72 -2.21
CA TYR A 234 17.30 2.04 -1.76
C TYR A 234 15.93 2.42 -2.33
N SER A 235 14.98 2.71 -1.43
CA SER A 235 13.52 2.87 -1.64
C SER A 235 12.91 1.83 -2.58
N PRO A 236 12.83 0.56 -2.15
CA PRO A 236 12.29 -0.52 -2.98
C PRO A 236 10.81 -0.41 -3.29
N ASP A 237 10.06 0.34 -2.49
CA ASP A 237 8.66 0.70 -2.73
C ASP A 237 8.47 1.42 -4.07
N GLU A 238 9.49 2.11 -4.58
CA GLU A 238 9.42 2.80 -5.88
C GLU A 238 9.75 1.93 -7.09
N HIS A 239 10.24 0.69 -6.91
CA HIS A 239 10.49 -0.22 -8.04
C HIS A 239 9.77 -1.55 -7.97
N TYR A 240 9.41 -2.04 -6.78
CA TYR A 240 8.82 -3.37 -6.61
C TYR A 240 7.48 -3.51 -7.33
N TRP A 241 6.51 -2.64 -7.00
CA TRP A 241 5.16 -2.69 -7.56
C TRP A 241 5.12 -2.51 -9.06
N VAL A 242 5.80 -1.45 -9.52
CA VAL A 242 5.90 -1.05 -10.91
C VAL A 242 6.60 -2.11 -11.77
N THR A 243 7.62 -2.79 -11.23
CA THR A 243 8.32 -3.88 -11.92
C THR A 243 7.43 -5.12 -12.03
N LEU A 244 6.81 -5.56 -10.93
CA LEU A 244 5.92 -6.73 -10.95
C LEU A 244 4.71 -6.56 -11.87
N ASN A 245 4.17 -5.34 -11.95
CA ASN A 245 3.04 -5.04 -12.83
C ASN A 245 3.38 -5.16 -14.33
N ARG A 246 4.68 -5.23 -14.69
CA ARG A 246 5.17 -5.36 -16.07
C ARG A 246 5.72 -6.75 -16.37
N LEU A 247 5.48 -7.72 -15.49
CA LEU A 247 5.80 -9.12 -15.78
C LEU A 247 4.98 -9.63 -16.96
N HIS A 248 5.68 -10.20 -17.93
CA HIS A 248 5.06 -11.03 -18.96
C HIS A 248 4.74 -12.41 -18.37
N GLY A 249 3.63 -12.98 -18.83
CA GLY A 249 3.14 -14.30 -18.40
C GLY A 249 4.16 -15.39 -18.65
#